data_AF-A0A7Y5KF80-F1
#
_entry.id   AF-A0A7Y5KF80-F1
#
_cell.length_a   1.000
_cell.length_b   1.000
_cell.length_c   1.000
_cell.angle_alpha   90.00
_cell.angle_beta   90.00
_cell.angle_gamma   90.00
#
_symmetry.space_group_name_H-M   'P 1'
#
loop_
_entity.id
_entity.type
_entity.pdbx_description
1 polymer ?
#
loop_
_entity_poly.entity_id
_entity_poly.type
_entity_poly.pdbx_seq_one_letter_code
_entity_poly.pdbx_strand_id
1 'polypeptide(L)'
;MTALASAFKLWKQEPDVFTISLLALGLGAVLVSLSFVRFKKQPNKTSTTHGERTQSLAYSPRARRWALIGLIAVPFFTFAGVATWFYIRSLPSTKVRVLIAEFDGPEPKKYRVTENILRRLREATSKYDDVEIEALAEVITEQQGSKVAREKGKDKKASIVLWGWYAATGVQAQITVHFEVPKELMNLPLPKAQQTLIVALGQLETFAIQTRLSREMSYLTLVTLGFIRFEAEDYDAAISFFSDAETQVDSPQERIQPVVAAYLYLARASASLRRKEWPRASAELERLSKLLEIESRLFDIELRKHGIEVDSTSK
;
A
#
# COMPACT_ATOMS: atom_id res chain seq x y z
N MET A 1 -36.06 -16.91 -16.52
CA MET A 1 -35.34 -17.21 -15.26
C MET A 1 -33.82 -17.12 -15.38
N THR A 2 -33.23 -17.31 -16.57
CA THR A 2 -31.77 -17.26 -16.79
C THR A 2 -31.14 -15.89 -16.55
N ALA A 3 -31.79 -14.79 -16.95
CA ALA A 3 -31.28 -13.43 -16.78
C ALA A 3 -31.19 -12.96 -15.30
N LEU A 4 -32.15 -13.39 -14.47
CA LEU A 4 -32.15 -13.11 -13.03
C LEU A 4 -31.05 -13.89 -12.30
N ALA A 5 -30.83 -15.15 -12.71
CA ALA A 5 -29.75 -15.97 -12.16
C ALA A 5 -28.35 -15.41 -12.53
N SER A 6 -28.17 -14.93 -13.76
CA SER A 6 -26.91 -14.29 -14.18
C SER A 6 -26.67 -12.95 -13.47
N ALA A 7 -27.71 -12.14 -13.27
CA ALA A 7 -27.61 -10.88 -12.53
C ALA A 7 -27.23 -11.10 -11.06
N PHE A 8 -27.83 -12.11 -10.43
CA PHE A 8 -27.53 -12.47 -9.04
C PHE A 8 -26.10 -13.00 -8.87
N LYS A 9 -25.59 -13.73 -9.87
CA LYS A 9 -24.20 -14.22 -9.88
C LYS A 9 -23.19 -13.08 -10.01
N LEU A 10 -23.45 -12.10 -10.88
CA LEU A 10 -22.60 -10.92 -11.06
C LEU A 10 -22.54 -10.05 -9.80
N TRP A 11 -23.68 -9.83 -9.14
CA TRP A 11 -23.75 -9.07 -7.89
C TRP A 11 -22.89 -9.64 -6.77
N LYS A 12 -22.75 -10.97 -6.71
CA LYS A 12 -22.00 -11.67 -5.65
C LYS A 12 -20.48 -11.69 -5.89
N GLN A 13 -20.03 -11.58 -7.14
CA GLN A 13 -18.61 -11.62 -7.48
C GLN A 13 -18.00 -10.21 -7.55
N GLU A 14 -18.70 -9.25 -8.14
CA GLU A 14 -18.19 -7.88 -8.34
C GLU A 14 -19.30 -6.85 -8.10
N PRO A 15 -19.61 -6.55 -6.81
CA PRO A 15 -20.73 -5.68 -6.46
C PRO A 15 -20.59 -4.27 -7.06
N ASP A 16 -19.36 -3.78 -7.22
CA ASP A 16 -19.08 -2.48 -7.83
C ASP A 16 -19.56 -2.42 -9.30
N VAL A 17 -19.24 -3.44 -10.10
CA VAL A 17 -19.57 -3.48 -11.54
C VAL A 17 -21.07 -3.58 -11.76
N PHE A 18 -21.76 -4.37 -10.93
CA PHE A 18 -23.22 -4.47 -10.97
C PHE A 18 -23.89 -3.12 -10.68
N THR A 19 -23.41 -2.42 -9.64
CA THR A 19 -23.98 -1.13 -9.22
C THR A 19 -23.78 -0.05 -10.30
N ILE A 20 -22.60 0.00 -10.91
CA ILE A 20 -22.29 0.91 -12.03
C ILE A 20 -23.19 0.63 -13.23
N SER A 21 -23.40 -0.65 -13.58
CA SER A 21 -24.24 -1.04 -14.71
C SER A 21 -25.71 -0.66 -14.51
N LEU A 22 -26.23 -0.82 -13.29
CA LEU A 22 -27.60 -0.43 -12.95
C LEU A 22 -27.79 1.09 -13.04
N LEU A 23 -26.82 1.86 -12.51
CA LEU A 23 -26.83 3.32 -12.60
C LEU A 23 -26.76 3.81 -14.04
N ALA A 24 -25.95 3.18 -14.90
CA ALA A 24 -25.84 3.53 -16.31
C ALA A 24 -27.18 3.31 -17.06
N LEU A 25 -27.89 2.21 -16.78
CA LEU A 25 -29.20 1.94 -17.35
C LEU A 25 -30.26 2.94 -16.89
N GLY A 26 -30.27 3.27 -15.59
CA GLY A 26 -31.16 4.29 -15.03
C GLY A 26 -30.93 5.66 -15.66
N LEU A 27 -29.66 6.06 -15.80
CA LEU A 27 -29.27 7.31 -16.47
C LEU A 27 -29.72 7.32 -17.94
N GLY A 28 -29.52 6.22 -18.66
CA GLY A 28 -29.97 6.06 -20.04
C GLY A 28 -31.48 6.25 -20.19
N ALA A 29 -32.28 5.62 -19.33
CA ALA A 29 -33.73 5.77 -19.33
C ALA A 29 -34.19 7.22 -19.08
N VAL A 30 -33.52 7.93 -18.16
CA VAL A 30 -33.78 9.35 -17.89
C VAL A 30 -33.44 10.21 -19.11
N LEU A 31 -32.28 10.01 -19.72
CA LEU A 31 -31.86 10.77 -20.91
C LEU A 31 -32.77 10.52 -22.12
N VAL A 32 -33.20 9.26 -22.33
CA VAL A 32 -34.17 8.91 -23.38
C VAL A 32 -35.51 9.59 -23.12
N SER A 33 -35.99 9.61 -21.86
CA SER A 33 -37.24 10.27 -21.49
C SER A 33 -37.18 11.79 -21.69
N LEU A 34 -36.07 12.43 -21.31
CA LEU A 34 -35.85 13.87 -21.51
C LEU A 34 -35.73 14.22 -23.00
N SER A 35 -35.02 13.38 -23.77
CA SER A 35 -34.91 13.52 -25.22
C SER A 35 -36.27 13.38 -25.90
N PHE A 36 -37.09 12.42 -25.47
CA PHE A 36 -38.44 12.23 -25.98
C PHE A 36 -39.30 13.46 -25.75
N VAL A 37 -39.30 14.05 -24.54
CA VAL A 37 -40.03 15.30 -24.25
C VAL A 37 -39.51 16.47 -25.09
N ARG A 38 -38.21 16.53 -25.37
CA ARG A 38 -37.58 17.61 -26.16
C ARG A 38 -37.86 17.50 -27.67
N PHE A 39 -37.86 16.29 -28.22
CA PHE A 39 -37.87 16.05 -29.67
C PHE A 39 -39.20 15.55 -30.22
N LYS A 40 -40.15 15.13 -29.38
CA LYS A 40 -41.49 14.76 -29.83
C LYS A 40 -42.20 15.98 -30.44
N LYS A 41 -42.07 16.09 -31.77
CA LYS A 41 -42.94 16.92 -32.62
C LYS A 41 -44.25 16.15 -32.80
N GLN A 42 -45.38 16.82 -32.63
CA GLN A 42 -46.65 16.18 -32.93
C GLN A 42 -46.90 16.18 -34.44
N PRO A 43 -47.54 15.13 -34.98
CA PRO A 43 -48.18 15.21 -36.28
C PRO A 43 -49.29 16.26 -36.20
N ASN A 44 -49.41 17.11 -37.22
CA ASN A 44 -50.48 18.11 -37.33
C ASN A 44 -51.85 17.41 -37.19
N LYS A 45 -52.49 17.50 -36.02
CA LYS A 45 -53.92 17.21 -35.90
C LYS A 45 -54.67 18.48 -36.24
N THR A 46 -55.05 18.60 -37.51
CA THR A 46 -56.03 19.59 -37.98
C THR A 46 -57.40 19.19 -37.45
N SER A 47 -57.80 19.74 -36.30
CA SER A 47 -59.21 19.66 -35.89
C SER A 47 -59.89 20.94 -36.35
N THR A 48 -60.72 20.81 -37.38
CA THR A 48 -61.54 21.88 -37.94
C THR A 48 -62.81 21.96 -37.12
N THR A 49 -62.89 22.91 -36.20
CA THR A 49 -64.18 23.29 -35.60
C THR A 49 -64.11 24.80 -35.37
N HIS A 50 -64.90 25.53 -36.16
CA HIS A 50 -65.06 27.00 -36.15
C HIS A 50 -63.79 27.85 -36.07
N GLY A 51 -63.21 28.17 -37.25
CA GLY A 51 -62.56 29.47 -37.54
C GLY A 51 -61.25 29.83 -36.83
N GLU A 52 -60.96 29.33 -35.64
CA GLU A 52 -59.76 29.68 -34.88
C GLU A 52 -58.81 28.49 -34.78
N ARG A 53 -57.67 28.62 -35.47
CA ARG A 53 -56.55 27.68 -35.39
C ARG A 53 -55.84 27.82 -34.04
N THR A 54 -56.35 27.19 -32.98
CA THR A 54 -55.56 27.05 -31.75
C THR A 54 -54.70 25.79 -31.83
N GLN A 55 -53.44 25.96 -32.20
CA GLN A 55 -52.42 24.90 -32.09
C GLN A 55 -52.13 24.61 -30.61
N SER A 56 -52.71 23.56 -30.04
CA SER A 56 -52.38 23.14 -28.67
C SER A 56 -51.04 22.40 -28.66
N LEU A 57 -50.01 22.99 -28.03
CA LEU A 57 -48.73 22.30 -27.80
C LEU A 57 -48.91 21.18 -26.75
N ALA A 58 -48.49 19.95 -27.08
CA ALA A 58 -48.57 18.80 -26.17
C ALA A 58 -47.78 18.94 -24.87
N TYR A 59 -46.73 19.75 -24.89
CA TYR A 59 -45.92 20.12 -23.72
C TYR A 59 -45.63 21.61 -23.75
N SER A 60 -45.71 22.25 -22.59
CA SER A 60 -45.48 23.69 -22.48
C SER A 60 -44.04 24.06 -22.90
N PRO A 61 -43.80 25.26 -23.45
CA PRO A 61 -42.45 25.74 -23.77
C PRO A 61 -41.49 25.69 -22.58
N ARG A 62 -42.00 25.85 -21.35
CA ARG A 62 -41.24 25.74 -20.11
C ARG A 62 -40.77 24.29 -19.88
N ALA A 63 -41.62 23.29 -20.08
CA ALA A 63 -41.25 21.89 -19.93
C ALA A 63 -40.12 21.47 -20.89
N ARG A 64 -40.12 21.99 -22.14
CA ARG A 64 -39.03 21.74 -23.10
C ARG A 64 -37.70 22.38 -22.70
N ARG A 65 -37.74 23.58 -22.07
CA ARG A 65 -36.53 24.24 -21.54
C ARG A 65 -35.94 23.45 -20.37
N TRP A 66 -36.77 22.98 -19.45
CA TRP A 66 -36.32 22.11 -18.35
C TRP A 66 -35.78 20.77 -18.85
N ALA A 67 -36.39 20.18 -19.88
CA ALA A 67 -35.87 18.95 -20.49
C ALA A 67 -34.48 19.16 -21.11
N LEU A 68 -34.23 20.30 -21.76
CA LEU A 68 -32.91 20.65 -22.29
C LEU A 68 -31.88 20.84 -21.17
N ILE A 69 -32.24 21.57 -20.11
CA ILE A 69 -31.37 21.76 -18.94
C ILE A 69 -31.03 20.41 -18.32
N GLY A 70 -32.02 19.52 -18.14
CA GLY A 70 -31.80 18.18 -17.63
C GLY A 70 -30.86 17.35 -18.51
N LEU A 71 -31.01 17.43 -19.84
CA LEU A 71 -30.17 16.69 -20.79
C LEU A 71 -28.69 17.11 -20.74
N ILE A 72 -28.40 18.35 -20.34
CA ILE A 72 -27.02 18.86 -20.18
C ILE A 72 -26.51 18.63 -18.74
N ALA A 73 -27.33 18.98 -17.75
CA ALA A 73 -26.95 18.93 -16.35
C ALA A 73 -26.73 17.49 -15.87
N VAL A 74 -27.58 16.54 -16.24
CA VAL A 74 -27.50 15.15 -15.78
C VAL A 74 -26.19 14.48 -16.19
N PRO A 75 -25.76 14.50 -17.47
CA PRO A 75 -24.45 13.98 -17.87
C PRO A 75 -23.30 14.74 -17.22
N PHE A 76 -23.39 16.07 -17.11
CA PHE A 76 -22.35 16.88 -16.50
C PHE A 76 -22.11 16.52 -15.03
N PHE A 77 -23.17 16.46 -14.22
CA PHE A 77 -23.05 16.07 -12.81
C PHE A 77 -22.65 14.60 -12.64
N THR A 78 -23.11 13.72 -13.53
CA THR A 78 -22.69 12.30 -13.49
C THR A 78 -21.21 12.17 -13.81
N PHE A 79 -20.74 12.85 -14.87
CA PHE A 79 -19.34 12.85 -15.25
C PHE A 79 -18.46 13.49 -14.17
N ALA A 80 -18.87 14.65 -13.63
CA ALA A 80 -18.17 15.29 -12.53
C ALA A 80 -18.12 14.38 -11.29
N GLY A 81 -19.23 13.75 -10.91
CA GLY A 81 -19.27 12.81 -9.78
C GLY A 81 -18.36 11.60 -9.99
N VAL A 82 -18.38 10.98 -11.17
CA VAL A 82 -17.49 9.86 -11.51
C VAL A 82 -16.02 10.31 -11.52
N ALA A 83 -15.71 11.45 -12.14
CA ALA A 83 -14.36 11.99 -12.17
C ALA A 83 -13.84 12.32 -10.77
N THR A 84 -14.66 12.95 -9.92
CA THR A 84 -14.33 13.21 -8.51
C THR A 84 -14.13 11.91 -7.74
N TRP A 85 -14.97 10.89 -7.94
CA TRP A 85 -14.80 9.59 -7.29
C TRP A 85 -13.51 8.88 -7.73
N PHE A 86 -13.20 8.88 -9.03
CA PHE A 86 -11.93 8.37 -9.55
C PHE A 86 -10.74 9.14 -9.00
N TYR A 87 -10.82 10.46 -8.93
CA TYR A 87 -9.80 11.32 -8.36
C TYR A 87 -9.56 10.99 -6.88
N ILE A 88 -10.61 10.91 -6.07
CA ILE A 88 -10.49 10.55 -4.64
C ILE A 88 -9.93 9.14 -4.48
N ARG A 89 -10.34 8.17 -5.31
CA ARG A 89 -9.81 6.81 -5.28
C ARG A 89 -8.33 6.76 -5.67
N SER A 90 -7.88 7.67 -6.52
CA SER A 90 -6.47 7.81 -6.92
C SER A 90 -5.59 8.54 -5.90
N LEU A 91 -6.19 9.24 -4.93
CA LEU A 91 -5.41 9.90 -3.88
C LEU A 91 -4.64 8.84 -3.06
N PRO A 92 -3.34 9.09 -2.81
CA PRO A 92 -2.54 8.23 -1.95
C PRO A 92 -3.13 8.19 -0.54
N SER A 93 -3.03 7.03 0.12
CA SER A 93 -3.38 6.93 1.54
C SER A 93 -2.52 7.92 2.32
N THR A 94 -3.14 8.72 3.19
CA THR A 94 -2.41 9.57 4.15
C THR A 94 -1.71 8.72 5.21
N LYS A 95 -2.15 7.47 5.41
CA LYS A 95 -1.56 6.51 6.32
C LYS A 95 -0.68 5.50 5.60
N VAL A 96 0.44 5.15 6.22
CA VAL A 96 1.28 4.04 5.79
C VAL A 96 0.71 2.74 6.34
N ARG A 97 0.27 1.86 5.44
CA ARG A 97 -0.36 0.59 5.83
C ARG A 97 0.58 -0.59 5.67
N VAL A 98 0.61 -1.45 6.68
CA VAL A 98 1.35 -2.72 6.71
C VAL A 98 0.34 -3.85 6.77
N LEU A 99 0.36 -4.72 5.77
CA LEU A 99 -0.49 -5.92 5.73
C LEU A 99 0.27 -7.13 6.21
N ILE A 100 -0.43 -7.99 6.94
CA ILE A 100 0.10 -9.25 7.44
C ILE A 100 -0.85 -10.35 6.98
N ALA A 101 -0.37 -11.22 6.10
CA ALA A 101 -1.06 -12.46 5.74
C ALA A 101 -0.96 -13.47 6.88
N GLU A 102 -1.92 -14.40 6.92
CA GLU A 102 -1.83 -15.54 7.81
C GLU A 102 -0.66 -16.43 7.40
N PHE A 103 0.19 -16.78 8.36
CA PHE A 103 1.32 -17.67 8.12
C PHE A 103 0.84 -19.10 7.97
N ASP A 104 1.19 -19.72 6.84
CA ASP A 104 0.84 -21.12 6.58
C ASP A 104 1.67 -22.05 7.47
N GLY A 105 1.07 -23.04 8.13
CA GLY A 105 1.83 -24.01 8.91
C GLY A 105 1.00 -24.89 9.85
N PRO A 106 1.63 -25.90 10.46
CA PRO A 106 0.95 -26.84 11.35
C PRO A 106 0.52 -26.15 12.65
N GLU A 107 -0.62 -26.55 13.22
CA GLU A 107 -1.10 -26.11 14.54
C GLU A 107 -1.04 -24.58 14.79
N PRO A 108 -1.70 -23.73 13.98
CA PRO A 108 -1.60 -22.26 14.07
C PRO A 108 -1.97 -21.71 15.44
N LYS A 109 -2.93 -22.34 16.13
CA LYS A 109 -3.33 -21.97 17.49
C LYS A 109 -2.26 -22.24 18.55
N LYS A 110 -1.36 -23.21 18.33
CA LYS A 110 -0.27 -23.54 19.25
C LYS A 110 0.88 -22.55 19.09
N TYR A 111 1.34 -22.34 17.86
CA TYR A 111 2.55 -21.54 17.61
C TYR A 111 2.29 -20.04 17.46
N ARG A 112 1.07 -19.64 17.06
CA ARG A 112 0.59 -18.25 17.02
C ARG A 112 1.54 -17.26 16.34
N VAL A 113 2.16 -17.69 15.24
CA VAL A 113 3.21 -16.93 14.54
C VAL A 113 2.64 -15.60 14.04
N THR A 114 1.50 -15.63 13.34
CA THR A 114 0.84 -14.43 12.81
C THR A 114 0.51 -13.45 13.94
N GLU A 115 -0.14 -13.91 15.02
CA GLU A 115 -0.60 -13.05 16.10
C GLU A 115 0.55 -12.42 16.88
N ASN A 116 1.66 -13.15 17.04
CA ASN A 116 2.85 -12.62 17.70
C ASN A 116 3.51 -11.50 16.88
N ILE A 117 3.65 -11.68 15.57
CA ILE A 117 4.17 -10.65 14.66
C ILE A 117 3.24 -9.44 14.67
N LEU A 118 1.94 -9.67 14.51
CA LEU A 118 0.93 -8.61 14.46
C LEU A 118 0.84 -7.81 15.76
N ARG A 119 0.85 -8.47 16.92
CA ARG A 119 0.86 -7.80 18.23
C ARG A 119 2.10 -6.93 18.38
N ARG A 120 3.29 -7.49 18.10
CA ARG A 120 4.54 -6.74 18.30
C ARG A 120 4.70 -5.59 17.32
N LEU A 121 4.22 -5.74 16.08
CA LEU A 121 4.21 -4.64 15.12
C LEU A 121 3.30 -3.51 15.58
N ARG A 122 2.10 -3.84 16.09
CA ARG A 122 1.21 -2.83 16.67
C ARG A 122 1.84 -2.12 17.86
N GLU A 123 2.51 -2.86 18.75
CA GLU A 123 3.23 -2.27 19.89
C GLU A 123 4.38 -1.37 19.43
N ALA A 124 5.20 -1.82 18.47
CA ALA A 124 6.34 -1.06 17.96
C ALA A 124 5.93 0.19 17.16
N THR A 125 4.70 0.21 16.63
CA THR A 125 4.19 1.31 15.82
C THR A 125 3.10 2.13 16.51
N SER A 126 2.75 1.82 17.76
CA SER A 126 1.59 2.42 18.44
C SER A 126 1.68 3.93 18.64
N LYS A 127 2.89 4.48 18.64
CA LYS A 127 3.15 5.92 18.80
C LYS A 127 3.02 6.73 17.50
N TYR A 128 2.78 6.06 16.37
CA TYR A 128 2.68 6.69 15.05
C TYR A 128 1.22 6.59 14.55
N ASP A 129 0.47 7.70 14.64
CA ASP A 129 -0.96 7.75 14.28
C ASP A 129 -1.25 7.51 12.78
N ASP A 130 -0.22 7.69 11.97
CA ASP A 130 -0.21 7.55 10.53
C ASP A 130 0.28 6.18 10.06
N VAL A 131 0.51 5.23 10.97
CA VAL A 131 0.81 3.83 10.66
C VAL A 131 -0.39 2.95 10.98
N GLU A 132 -0.78 2.10 10.05
CA GLU A 132 -1.90 1.16 10.20
C GLU A 132 -1.44 -0.28 9.98
N ILE A 133 -1.60 -1.13 11.01
CA ILE A 133 -1.29 -2.56 10.94
C ILE A 133 -2.58 -3.37 10.76
N GLU A 134 -2.81 -3.88 9.54
CA GLU A 134 -4.01 -4.63 9.15
C GLU A 134 -3.68 -6.11 8.90
N ALA A 135 -4.50 -7.01 9.47
CA ALA A 135 -4.45 -8.43 9.15
C ALA A 135 -5.22 -8.69 7.86
N LEU A 136 -4.64 -9.46 6.95
CA LEU A 136 -5.30 -9.84 5.70
C LEU A 136 -6.36 -10.95 5.91
N ALA A 137 -6.26 -11.72 6.99
CA ALA A 137 -7.11 -12.87 7.30
C ALA A 137 -7.13 -13.95 6.19
N GLU A 138 -6.08 -14.00 5.39
CA GLU A 138 -5.90 -14.96 4.29
C GLU A 138 -4.44 -15.41 4.24
N VAL A 139 -4.22 -16.66 3.86
CA VAL A 139 -2.90 -17.23 3.62
C VAL A 139 -2.44 -16.87 2.21
N ILE A 140 -1.16 -16.53 2.07
CA ILE A 140 -0.47 -16.45 0.78
C ILE A 140 0.51 -17.62 0.73
N THR A 141 0.26 -18.55 -0.18
CA THR A 141 1.08 -19.76 -0.32
C THR A 141 2.36 -19.46 -1.11
N GLU A 142 3.39 -20.29 -0.92
CA GLU A 142 4.63 -20.21 -1.70
C GLU A 142 4.37 -20.34 -3.23
N GLN A 143 3.33 -21.09 -3.62
CA GLN A 143 2.92 -21.25 -5.02
C GLN A 143 2.35 -19.95 -5.62
N GLN A 144 1.67 -19.14 -4.81
CA GLN A 144 1.17 -17.82 -5.19
C GLN A 144 2.30 -16.78 -5.21
N GLY A 145 3.16 -16.84 -4.19
CA GLY A 145 4.41 -16.09 -4.12
C GLY A 145 4.26 -14.57 -4.04
N SER A 146 5.38 -13.90 -4.28
CA SER A 146 5.51 -12.43 -4.22
C SER A 146 4.55 -11.68 -5.13
N LYS A 147 4.17 -12.27 -6.28
CA LYS A 147 3.27 -11.60 -7.24
C LYS A 147 1.91 -11.31 -6.60
N VAL A 148 1.30 -12.35 -6.01
CA VAL A 148 0.00 -12.22 -5.35
C VAL A 148 0.10 -11.33 -4.11
N ALA A 149 1.19 -11.43 -3.34
CA ALA A 149 1.41 -10.54 -2.19
C ALA A 149 1.47 -9.07 -2.59
N ARG A 150 2.20 -8.73 -3.66
CA ARG A 150 2.28 -7.36 -4.18
C ARG A 150 0.96 -6.89 -4.78
N GLU A 151 0.21 -7.75 -5.46
CA GLU A 151 -1.14 -7.42 -5.97
C GLU A 151 -2.10 -7.09 -4.82
N LYS A 152 -2.19 -7.96 -3.80
CA LYS A 152 -3.00 -7.69 -2.60
C LYS A 152 -2.57 -6.42 -1.88
N GLY A 153 -1.26 -6.18 -1.81
CA GLY A 153 -0.70 -4.95 -1.27
C GLY A 153 -1.15 -3.70 -2.03
N LYS A 154 -1.13 -3.75 -3.36
CA LYS A 154 -1.63 -2.64 -4.21
C LYS A 154 -3.12 -2.42 -4.04
N ASP A 155 -3.92 -3.48 -4.04
CA ASP A 155 -5.38 -3.40 -3.90
C ASP A 155 -5.81 -2.74 -2.58
N LYS A 156 -5.07 -3.05 -1.52
CA LYS A 156 -5.27 -2.51 -0.17
C LYS A 156 -4.45 -1.25 0.11
N LYS A 157 -3.73 -0.70 -0.89
CA LYS A 157 -2.86 0.47 -0.77
C LYS A 157 -1.83 0.37 0.36
N ALA A 158 -1.31 -0.83 0.58
CA ALA A 158 -0.28 -1.09 1.58
C ALA A 158 1.12 -0.75 1.06
N SER A 159 1.94 -0.21 1.95
CA SER A 159 3.36 0.05 1.68
C SER A 159 4.22 -1.18 1.95
N ILE A 160 3.77 -2.07 2.83
CA ILE A 160 4.48 -3.30 3.20
C ILE A 160 3.47 -4.45 3.25
N VAL A 161 3.86 -5.62 2.74
CA VAL A 161 3.13 -6.88 2.91
C VAL A 161 4.07 -7.93 3.48
N LEU A 162 3.70 -8.46 4.64
CA LEU A 162 4.36 -9.58 5.30
C LEU A 162 3.55 -10.85 5.04
N TRP A 163 4.22 -11.89 4.57
CA TRP A 163 3.61 -13.20 4.39
C TRP A 163 4.66 -14.28 4.57
N GLY A 164 4.23 -15.54 4.66
CA GLY A 164 5.19 -16.62 4.81
C GLY A 164 4.55 -17.90 5.30
N TRP A 165 5.41 -18.83 5.66
CA TRP A 165 5.03 -20.14 6.12
C TRP A 165 6.00 -20.66 7.17
N TYR A 166 5.58 -21.66 7.91
CA TYR A 166 6.42 -22.40 8.82
C TYR A 166 6.10 -23.89 8.76
N ALA A 167 7.12 -24.71 8.89
CA ALA A 167 7.00 -26.15 9.01
C ALA A 167 7.63 -26.58 10.33
N ALA A 168 7.03 -27.57 10.96
CA ALA A 168 7.57 -28.20 12.15
C ALA A 168 7.68 -29.71 11.90
N THR A 169 8.86 -30.26 12.16
CA THR A 169 9.13 -31.69 12.27
C THR A 169 9.28 -32.04 13.75
N GLY A 170 9.34 -33.32 14.10
CA GLY A 170 9.54 -33.75 15.50
C GLY A 170 10.86 -33.27 16.15
N VAL A 171 11.79 -32.68 15.38
CA VAL A 171 13.12 -32.26 15.87
C VAL A 171 13.44 -30.81 15.53
N GLN A 172 12.93 -30.29 14.41
CA GLN A 172 13.26 -28.95 13.90
C GLN A 172 12.03 -28.22 13.37
N ALA A 173 12.04 -26.90 13.48
CA ALA A 173 11.10 -26.02 12.82
C ALA A 173 11.82 -25.11 11.82
N GLN A 174 11.17 -24.85 10.70
CA GLN A 174 11.59 -23.89 9.70
C GLN A 174 10.53 -22.81 9.58
N ILE A 175 10.92 -21.55 9.59
CA ILE A 175 10.01 -20.42 9.36
C ILE A 175 10.60 -19.59 8.23
N THR A 176 9.79 -19.30 7.22
CA THR A 176 10.14 -18.39 6.13
C THR A 176 9.19 -17.21 6.16
N VAL A 177 9.74 -16.00 6.23
CA VAL A 177 9.01 -14.74 6.10
C VAL A 177 9.47 -14.03 4.84
N HIS A 178 8.50 -13.57 4.08
CA HIS A 178 8.68 -12.72 2.91
C HIS A 178 8.23 -11.30 3.25
N PHE A 179 9.08 -10.34 2.88
CA PHE A 179 8.89 -8.91 3.11
C PHE A 179 8.76 -8.22 1.75
N GLU A 180 7.55 -7.81 1.41
CA GLU A 180 7.25 -7.19 0.12
C GLU A 180 6.95 -5.71 0.28
N VAL A 181 7.46 -4.90 -0.64
CA VAL A 181 7.12 -3.48 -0.76
C VAL A 181 6.40 -3.29 -2.10
N PRO A 182 5.06 -3.20 -2.12
CA PRO A 182 4.28 -3.20 -3.37
C PRO A 182 4.49 -1.97 -4.25
N LYS A 183 4.83 -0.85 -3.62
CA LYS A 183 5.21 0.38 -4.31
C LYS A 183 6.72 0.34 -4.51
N GLU A 184 7.18 0.46 -5.75
CA GLU A 184 8.60 0.70 -6.02
C GLU A 184 8.99 2.03 -5.38
N LEU A 185 9.65 1.95 -4.24
CA LEU A 185 10.39 3.04 -3.63
C LEU A 185 11.79 2.95 -4.25
N MET A 186 12.28 4.06 -4.80
CA MET A 186 13.46 4.06 -5.67
C MET A 186 14.66 3.47 -4.92
N ASN A 187 15.08 2.27 -5.33
CA ASN A 187 16.30 1.60 -4.86
C ASN A 187 16.45 1.59 -3.32
N LEU A 188 15.38 1.26 -2.59
CA LEU A 188 15.53 1.01 -1.16
C LEU A 188 16.56 -0.09 -0.93
N PRO A 189 17.64 0.17 -0.18
CA PRO A 189 18.61 -0.84 0.18
C PRO A 189 18.03 -1.70 1.30
N LEU A 190 16.98 -2.46 0.96
CA LEU A 190 16.35 -3.36 1.92
C LEU A 190 17.25 -4.57 2.11
N PRO A 191 17.60 -4.86 3.36
CA PRO A 191 18.63 -5.83 3.67
C PRO A 191 18.29 -7.25 3.22
N LYS A 192 17.01 -7.64 3.23
CA LYS A 192 16.51 -8.95 2.76
C LYS A 192 15.01 -8.86 2.41
N ALA A 193 14.64 -9.16 1.17
CA ALA A 193 13.23 -9.33 0.76
C ALA A 193 12.62 -10.65 1.26
N GLN A 194 13.46 -11.60 1.65
CA GLN A 194 13.08 -12.91 2.16
C GLN A 194 14.03 -13.35 3.27
N GLN A 195 13.48 -13.93 4.33
CA GLN A 195 14.24 -14.49 5.43
C GLN A 195 13.74 -15.88 5.78
N THR A 196 14.66 -16.84 5.80
CA THR A 196 14.39 -18.21 6.26
C THR A 196 15.20 -18.50 7.51
N LEU A 197 14.52 -18.99 8.55
CA LEU A 197 15.08 -19.39 9.83
C LEU A 197 14.87 -20.90 10.01
N ILE A 198 15.93 -21.64 10.29
CA ILE A 198 15.88 -23.07 10.63
C ILE A 198 16.33 -23.20 12.09
N VAL A 199 15.48 -23.80 12.93
CA VAL A 199 15.64 -23.84 14.40
C VAL A 199 15.28 -25.22 14.95
N ALA A 200 15.74 -25.56 16.15
CA ALA A 200 15.29 -26.76 16.84
C ALA A 200 13.81 -26.62 17.26
N LEU A 201 13.02 -27.69 17.24
CA LEU A 201 11.58 -27.65 17.57
C LEU A 201 11.34 -27.09 18.98
N GLY A 202 12.17 -27.49 19.96
CA GLY A 202 12.10 -26.97 21.32
C GLY A 202 12.29 -25.44 21.42
N GLN A 203 12.91 -24.80 20.44
CA GLN A 203 13.02 -23.34 20.36
C GLN A 203 11.74 -22.67 19.82
N LEU A 204 10.97 -23.37 18.99
CA LEU A 204 9.64 -22.94 18.57
C LEU A 204 8.63 -23.07 19.73
N GLU A 205 8.83 -24.04 20.62
CA GLU A 205 7.97 -24.24 21.80
C GLU A 205 8.29 -23.29 22.96
N THR A 206 9.47 -22.67 22.98
CA THR A 206 9.92 -21.80 24.07
C THR A 206 9.66 -20.30 23.86
N PHE A 207 8.80 -19.91 22.90
CA PHE A 207 8.46 -18.51 22.57
C PHE A 207 9.63 -17.62 22.10
N ALA A 208 10.89 -18.09 22.23
CA ALA A 208 12.09 -17.34 21.94
C ALA A 208 12.22 -17.02 20.44
N ILE A 209 11.87 -17.97 19.57
CA ILE A 209 11.94 -17.77 18.12
C ILE A 209 10.83 -16.84 17.63
N GLN A 210 9.60 -16.98 18.15
CA GLN A 210 8.53 -16.02 17.84
C GLN A 210 8.91 -14.61 18.29
N THR A 211 9.58 -14.48 19.43
CA THR A 211 10.06 -13.19 19.95
C THR A 211 11.14 -12.60 19.06
N ARG A 212 12.13 -13.40 18.63
CA ARG A 212 13.18 -12.95 17.70
C ARG A 212 12.59 -12.57 16.33
N LEU A 213 11.75 -13.43 15.77
CA LEU A 213 11.13 -13.19 14.47
C LEU A 213 10.27 -11.94 14.47
N SER A 214 9.44 -11.76 15.49
CA SER A 214 8.62 -10.55 15.62
C SER A 214 9.47 -9.30 15.81
N ARG A 215 10.61 -9.37 16.53
CA ARG A 215 11.59 -8.27 16.63
C ARG A 215 12.18 -7.90 15.28
N GLU A 216 12.64 -8.89 14.53
CA GLU A 216 13.21 -8.70 13.20
C GLU A 216 12.17 -8.09 12.23
N MET A 217 10.92 -8.54 12.27
CA MET A 217 9.85 -7.95 11.46
C MET A 217 9.52 -6.51 11.88
N SER A 218 9.52 -6.22 13.18
CA SER A 218 9.40 -4.84 13.67
C SER A 218 10.57 -3.98 13.21
N TYR A 219 11.80 -4.48 13.27
CA TYR A 219 12.99 -3.79 12.75
C TYR A 219 12.85 -3.47 11.25
N LEU A 220 12.59 -4.47 10.42
CA LEU A 220 12.46 -4.29 8.96
C LEU A 220 11.32 -3.33 8.61
N THR A 221 10.20 -3.43 9.32
CA THR A 221 9.06 -2.53 9.14
C THR A 221 9.45 -1.10 9.49
N LEU A 222 10.01 -0.85 10.68
CA LEU A 222 10.41 0.50 11.12
C LEU A 222 11.48 1.10 10.20
N VAL A 223 12.48 0.31 9.77
CA VAL A 223 13.48 0.77 8.80
C VAL A 223 12.83 1.17 7.48
N THR A 224 11.92 0.36 6.95
CA THR A 224 11.21 0.66 5.70
C THR A 224 10.34 1.91 5.84
N LEU A 225 9.64 2.07 6.97
CA LEU A 225 8.90 3.29 7.29
C LEU A 225 9.82 4.52 7.37
N GLY A 226 11.00 4.38 7.99
CA GLY A 226 12.01 5.43 8.05
C GLY A 226 12.47 5.87 6.67
N PHE A 227 12.71 4.92 5.76
CA PHE A 227 13.05 5.26 4.38
C PHE A 227 11.90 5.93 3.63
N ILE A 228 10.67 5.45 3.78
CA ILE A 228 9.48 6.09 3.18
C ILE A 228 9.39 7.57 3.60
N ARG A 229 9.66 7.87 4.87
CA ARG A 229 9.66 9.24 5.38
C ARG A 229 10.84 10.05 4.90
N PHE A 230 12.01 9.43 4.83
CA PHE A 230 13.21 10.07 4.30
C PHE A 230 13.01 10.51 2.85
N GLU A 231 12.44 9.65 1.99
CA GLU A 231 12.11 9.98 0.60
C GLU A 231 11.04 11.07 0.50
N ALA A 232 10.09 11.10 1.45
CA ALA A 232 9.10 12.16 1.57
C ALA A 232 9.67 13.47 2.16
N GLU A 233 10.99 13.53 2.39
CA GLU A 233 11.71 14.62 3.05
C GLU A 233 11.19 14.97 4.47
N ASP A 234 10.45 14.06 5.09
CA ASP A 234 10.00 14.14 6.47
C ASP A 234 11.09 13.57 7.38
N TYR A 235 12.18 14.33 7.49
CA TYR A 235 13.39 13.87 8.17
C TYR A 235 13.17 13.63 9.67
N ASP A 236 12.28 14.36 10.32
CA ASP A 236 11.98 14.19 11.74
C ASP A 236 11.27 12.84 12.01
N ALA A 237 10.29 12.49 11.19
CA ALA A 237 9.66 11.18 11.25
C ALA A 237 10.65 10.06 10.88
N ALA A 238 11.47 10.27 9.84
CA ALA A 238 12.49 9.31 9.43
C ALA A 238 13.47 8.99 10.56
N ILE A 239 14.00 10.02 11.24
CA ILE A 239 14.89 9.86 12.41
C ILE A 239 14.19 9.04 13.49
N SER A 240 12.92 9.35 13.78
CA SER A 240 12.14 8.64 14.80
C SER A 240 12.02 7.16 14.48
N PHE A 241 11.65 6.81 13.24
CA PHE A 241 11.51 5.42 12.80
C PHE A 241 12.84 4.66 12.83
N PHE A 242 13.92 5.26 12.32
CA PHE A 242 15.24 4.63 12.34
C PHE A 242 15.76 4.42 13.77
N SER A 243 15.63 5.43 14.64
CA SER A 243 16.06 5.30 16.04
C SER A 243 15.23 4.26 16.80
N ASP A 244 13.94 4.16 16.55
CA ASP A 244 13.11 3.09 17.12
C ASP A 244 13.47 1.71 16.60
N ALA A 245 13.84 1.60 15.32
CA ALA A 245 14.31 0.34 14.76
C ALA A 245 15.55 -0.18 15.53
N GLU A 246 16.47 0.71 15.93
CA GLU A 246 17.66 0.33 16.72
C GLU A 246 17.28 -0.37 18.04
N THR A 247 16.14 -0.01 18.63
CA THR A 247 15.67 -0.62 19.89
C THR A 247 15.12 -2.04 19.72
N GLN A 248 14.89 -2.47 18.48
CA GLN A 248 14.38 -3.81 18.19
C GLN A 248 15.47 -4.87 18.05
N VAL A 249 16.76 -4.49 18.07
CA VAL A 249 17.90 -5.39 17.84
C VAL A 249 18.75 -5.53 19.09
N ASP A 250 18.97 -6.77 19.55
CA ASP A 250 19.70 -7.06 20.79
C ASP A 250 21.24 -7.09 20.62
N SER A 251 21.75 -7.47 19.43
CA SER A 251 23.18 -7.65 19.21
C SER A 251 23.81 -6.55 18.35
N PRO A 252 24.97 -6.00 18.73
CA PRO A 252 25.76 -5.08 17.91
C PRO A 252 26.19 -5.61 16.53
N GLN A 253 26.21 -6.93 16.31
CA GLN A 253 26.50 -7.52 14.98
C GLN A 253 25.26 -7.57 14.07
N GLU A 254 24.06 -7.51 14.65
CA GLU A 254 22.80 -7.33 13.93
C GLU A 254 22.40 -5.84 13.87
N ARG A 255 23.06 -4.97 14.66
CA ARG A 255 22.79 -3.53 14.71
C ARG A 255 23.10 -2.92 13.35
N ILE A 256 22.07 -2.24 12.83
CA ILE A 256 22.10 -1.23 11.79
C ILE A 256 23.12 -1.57 10.72
N GLN A 257 22.67 -2.26 9.68
CA GLN A 257 23.46 -2.37 8.47
C GLN A 257 23.99 -0.97 8.12
N PRO A 258 25.28 -0.83 7.78
CA PRO A 258 25.90 0.49 7.62
C PRO A 258 25.08 1.42 6.74
N VAL A 259 24.33 0.86 5.78
CA VAL A 259 23.34 1.60 5.01
C VAL A 259 22.27 2.29 5.87
N VAL A 260 21.59 1.60 6.78
CA VAL A 260 20.58 2.22 7.65
C VAL A 260 21.22 3.31 8.54
N ALA A 261 22.46 3.13 8.99
CA ALA A 261 23.18 4.13 9.78
C ALA A 261 23.52 5.36 8.93
N ALA A 262 23.93 5.14 7.67
CA ALA A 262 24.18 6.21 6.72
C ALA A 262 22.93 7.06 6.50
N TYR A 263 21.77 6.43 6.28
CA TYR A 263 20.50 7.13 6.10
C TYR A 263 20.03 7.84 7.37
N LEU A 264 20.26 7.27 8.55
CA LEU A 264 20.00 7.97 9.81
C LEU A 264 20.87 9.24 9.94
N TYR A 265 22.16 9.16 9.65
CA TYR A 265 23.04 10.34 9.67
C TYR A 265 22.63 11.38 8.62
N LEU A 266 22.27 10.95 7.41
CA LEU A 266 21.73 11.83 6.36
C LEU A 266 20.43 12.52 6.79
N ALA A 267 19.52 11.79 7.45
CA ALA A 267 18.26 12.33 7.94
C ALA A 267 18.51 13.41 9.00
N ARG A 268 19.38 13.11 9.99
CA ARG A 268 19.77 14.06 11.05
C ARG A 268 20.46 15.29 10.47
N ALA A 269 21.41 15.11 9.56
CA ALA A 269 22.09 16.21 8.89
C ALA A 269 21.09 17.11 8.13
N SER A 270 20.20 16.51 7.33
CA SER A 270 19.19 17.22 6.55
C SER A 270 18.20 17.99 7.43
N ALA A 271 17.75 17.39 8.54
CA ALA A 271 16.91 18.07 9.53
C ALA A 271 17.64 19.28 10.17
N SER A 272 18.90 19.12 10.58
CA SER A 272 19.71 20.21 11.14
C SER A 272 19.99 21.33 10.12
N LEU A 273 20.22 21.00 8.85
CA LEU A 273 20.40 21.99 7.78
C LEU A 273 19.15 22.84 7.59
N ARG A 274 17.95 22.23 7.57
CA ARG A 274 16.67 22.97 7.49
C ARG A 274 16.47 23.92 8.67
N ARG A 275 16.94 23.52 9.86
CA ARG A 275 16.92 24.34 11.07
C ARG A 275 18.06 25.36 11.17
N LYS A 276 18.96 25.40 10.18
CA LYS A 276 20.17 26.25 10.14
C LYS A 276 21.15 25.97 11.28
N GLU A 277 21.14 24.75 11.81
CA GLU A 277 22.04 24.29 12.87
C GLU A 277 23.34 23.71 12.27
N TRP A 278 24.15 24.57 11.66
CA TRP A 278 25.35 24.17 10.90
C TRP A 278 26.31 23.25 11.67
N PRO A 279 26.65 23.50 12.95
CA PRO A 279 27.58 22.64 13.69
C PRO A 279 27.07 21.21 13.89
N ARG A 280 25.74 21.05 14.04
CA ARG A 280 25.12 19.72 14.18
C ARG A 280 25.10 18.99 12.84
N ALA A 281 24.73 19.70 11.77
CA ALA A 281 24.76 19.13 10.43
C ALA A 281 26.16 18.65 10.04
N SER A 282 27.20 19.45 10.30
CA SER A 282 28.58 19.06 10.00
C SER A 282 29.04 17.83 10.79
N ALA A 283 28.66 17.74 12.07
CA ALA A 283 29.03 16.60 12.90
C ALA A 283 28.40 15.27 12.41
N GLU A 284 27.14 15.31 11.96
CA GLU A 284 26.47 14.11 11.41
C GLU A 284 27.06 13.72 10.04
N LEU A 285 27.40 14.69 9.19
CA LEU A 285 28.09 14.42 7.92
C LEU A 285 29.50 13.85 8.13
N GLU A 286 30.21 14.27 9.17
CA GLU A 286 31.51 13.69 9.53
C GLU A 286 31.37 12.22 9.96
N ARG A 287 30.33 11.88 10.73
CA ARG A 287 30.04 10.48 11.10
C ARG A 287 29.70 9.63 9.87
N LEU A 288 28.91 10.17 8.95
CA LEU A 288 28.62 9.52 7.67
C LEU A 288 29.89 9.27 6.87
N SER A 289 30.76 10.28 6.74
CA SER A 289 32.04 10.15 6.04
C SER A 289 32.90 9.03 6.61
N LYS A 290 33.07 9.00 7.94
CA LYS A 290 33.82 7.93 8.62
C LYS A 290 33.21 6.54 8.40
N LEU A 291 31.88 6.45 8.41
CA LEU A 291 31.18 5.19 8.17
C LEU A 291 31.46 4.66 6.76
N LEU A 292 31.37 5.52 5.73
CA LEU A 292 31.63 5.15 4.34
C LEU A 292 33.10 4.81 4.10
N GLU A 293 34.04 5.47 4.78
CA GLU A 293 35.46 5.13 4.71
C GLU A 293 35.74 3.73 5.27
N ILE A 294 35.07 3.36 6.37
CA ILE A 294 35.18 2.02 6.96
C ILE A 294 34.62 0.96 6.00
N GLU A 295 33.47 1.21 5.36
CA GLU A 295 32.90 0.28 4.39
C GLU A 295 33.79 0.08 3.17
N SER A 296 34.35 1.16 2.61
CA SER A 296 35.30 1.06 1.49
C SER A 296 36.49 0.18 1.85
N ARG A 297 37.07 0.37 3.05
CA ARG A 297 38.20 -0.45 3.51
C ARG A 297 37.82 -1.91 3.75
N LEU A 298 36.63 -2.18 4.28
CA LEU A 298 36.14 -3.55 4.49
C LEU A 298 35.91 -4.27 3.16
N PHE A 299 35.37 -3.56 2.16
CA PHE A 299 35.20 -4.08 0.81
C PHE A 299 36.54 -4.42 0.15
N ASP A 300 37.54 -3.54 0.26
CA ASP A 300 38.90 -3.80 -0.25
C ASP A 300 39.56 -5.02 0.43
N ILE A 301 39.35 -5.19 1.74
CA ILE A 301 39.85 -6.35 2.48
C ILE A 301 39.17 -7.64 2.00
N GLU A 302 37.86 -7.61 1.77
CA GLU A 302 37.11 -8.79 1.32
C GLU A 302 37.49 -9.18 -0.12
N LEU A 303 37.70 -8.20 -1.01
CA LEU A 303 38.25 -8.44 -2.34
C LEU A 303 39.64 -9.07 -2.29
N ARG A 304 40.52 -8.61 -1.40
CA ARG A 304 41.85 -9.21 -1.19
C ARG A 304 41.77 -10.63 -0.64
N LYS A 305 40.82 -10.96 0.25
CA LYS A 305 40.61 -12.34 0.70
C LYS A 305 40.20 -13.27 -0.43
N HIS A 306 39.52 -12.74 -1.45
CA HIS A 306 39.14 -13.48 -2.66
C HIS A 306 40.19 -13.40 -3.78
N GLY A 307 41.39 -12.89 -3.51
CA GLY A 307 42.47 -12.81 -4.49
C GLY A 307 42.25 -11.78 -5.60
N ILE A 308 41.30 -10.86 -5.42
CA ILE A 308 41.02 -9.77 -6.34
C ILE A 308 41.85 -8.56 -5.88
N GLU A 309 42.97 -8.33 -6.55
CA GLU A 309 43.82 -7.17 -6.28
C GLU A 309 43.21 -5.94 -6.98
N VAL A 310 42.63 -5.03 -6.20
CA VAL A 310 42.18 -3.73 -6.71
C VAL A 310 43.39 -2.82 -6.78
N ASP A 311 43.88 -2.58 -8.00
CA ASP A 311 45.00 -1.68 -8.25
C ASP A 311 44.56 -0.22 -7.97
N SER A 312 44.92 0.28 -6.80
CA SER A 312 44.58 1.63 -6.34
C SER A 312 45.41 2.74 -7.00
N THR A 313 46.14 2.46 -8.09
CA THR A 313 47.06 3.40 -8.73
C THR A 313 46.58 4.04 -10.03
N SER A 314 45.30 3.94 -10.37
CA SER A 314 44.68 4.74 -11.44
C SER A 314 44.10 6.05 -10.88
N LYS A 315 44.96 7.04 -10.61
CA LYS A 315 44.57 8.46 -10.49
C LYS A 315 44.77 9.18 -11.81
#